data_AF-A0A0D2PAW7-F1
#
_entry.id   AF-A0A0D2PAW7-F1
#
_cell.length_a   1.000
_cell.length_b   1.000
_cell.length_c   1.000
_cell.angle_alpha   90.00
_cell.angle_beta   90.00
_cell.angle_gamma   90.00
#
_symmetry.space_group_name_H-M   'P 1'
#
loop_
_entity.id
_entity.type
_entity.pdbx_description
1 polymer ?
#
loop_
_entity_poly.entity_id
_entity_poly.type
_entity_poly.pdbx_seq_one_letter_code
_entity_poly.pdbx_strand_id
1 'polypeptide(L)' 'MAIAPITGKLRKRFWLDVGTALALGISGGYAYWYGYHLKALARQENFYIKLEKERARNVE' A
#
# COMPACT_ATOMS: atom_id res chain seq x y z
N MET A 1 -15.74 37.89 32.20
CA MET A 1 -14.58 37.05 31.83
C MET A 1 -14.12 37.45 30.44
N ALA A 2 -12.82 37.63 30.22
CA ALA A 2 -12.28 37.86 28.88
C ALA A 2 -12.27 36.55 28.09
N ILE A 3 -12.74 36.59 26.84
CA ILE A 3 -12.72 35.45 25.92
C ILE A 3 -11.31 35.33 25.34
N ALA A 4 -10.73 34.14 25.35
CA ALA A 4 -9.41 33.89 24.79
C ALA A 4 -9.40 34.08 23.24
N PRO A 5 -8.30 34.57 22.65
CA PRO A 5 -8.22 34.80 21.21
C PRO A 5 -8.23 33.49 20.40
N ILE A 6 -9.02 33.47 19.33
CA ILE A 6 -9.14 32.31 18.42
C ILE A 6 -8.11 32.46 17.30
N THR A 7 -6.96 31.79 17.43
CA THR A 7 -5.88 31.83 16.43
C THR A 7 -5.43 30.43 16.03
N GLY A 8 -4.73 30.32 14.88
CA GLY A 8 -4.07 29.07 14.47
C GLY A 8 -4.95 27.93 13.96
N LYS A 9 -6.28 28.12 13.84
CA LYS A 9 -7.22 27.08 13.36
C LYS A 9 -6.82 26.51 11.99
N LEU A 10 -6.49 27.37 11.02
CA LEU A 10 -6.13 26.94 9.66
C LEU A 10 -4.87 26.09 9.66
N ARG A 11 -3.79 26.54 10.32
CA ARG A 11 -2.53 25.79 10.42
C ARG A 11 -2.73 24.42 11.07
N LYS A 12 -3.46 24.37 12.20
CA LYS A 12 -3.71 23.11 12.92
C LYS A 12 -4.50 22.13 12.06
N ARG A 13 -5.53 22.62 11.35
CA ARG A 13 -6.36 21.77 10.50
C ARG A 13 -5.60 21.27 9.27
N PHE A 14 -4.84 22.15 8.62
CA PHE A 14 -4.02 21.80 7.47
C PHE A 14 -3.07 20.64 7.76
N TRP A 15 -2.31 20.72 8.86
CA TRP A 15 -1.38 19.65 9.23
C TRP A 15 -2.08 18.33 9.58
N LEU A 16 -3.26 18.40 10.22
CA LEU A 16 -4.05 17.21 10.50
C LEU A 16 -4.56 16.55 9.21
N ASP A 17 -5.05 17.34 8.26
CA ASP A 17 -5.56 16.81 7.00
C ASP A 17 -4.43 16.23 6.14
N VAL A 18 -3.29 16.91 6.02
CA VAL A 18 -2.11 16.40 5.30
C VAL A 18 -1.57 15.12 5.95
N GLY A 19 -1.42 15.11 7.28
CA GLY A 19 -0.96 13.93 8.01
C GLY A 19 -1.89 12.74 7.81
N THR A 20 -3.20 12.98 7.87
CA THR A 20 -4.24 11.95 7.67
C THR A 20 -4.22 11.42 6.24
N ALA A 21 -4.13 12.30 5.24
CA ALA A 21 -4.06 11.91 3.83
C ALA A 21 -2.84 11.03 3.54
N LEU A 22 -1.67 11.40 4.07
CA LEU A 22 -0.44 10.61 3.91
C LEU A 22 -0.55 9.27 4.63
N ALA A 23 -1.05 9.24 5.86
CA ALA A 23 -1.23 8.00 6.62
C ALA A 23 -2.16 7.03 5.87
N LEU A 24 -3.31 7.51 5.42
CA LEU A 24 -4.25 6.70 4.64
C LEU A 24 -3.65 6.24 3.31
N GLY A 25 -2.90 7.10 2.62
CA GLY A 25 -2.21 6.73 1.38
C GLY A 25 -1.21 5.60 1.57
N ILE A 26 -0.36 5.69 2.59
CA ILE A 26 0.63 4.64 2.91
C ILE A 26 -0.07 3.35 3.31
N SER A 27 -1.05 3.41 4.22
CA SER A 27 -1.81 2.23 4.65
C SER A 27 -2.54 1.56 3.48
N GLY A 28 -3.18 2.34 2.61
CA GLY A 28 -3.85 1.83 1.41
C GLY A 28 -2.88 1.17 0.43
N GLY A 29 -1.72 1.80 0.21
CA GLY A 29 -0.66 1.23 -0.63
C GLY A 29 -0.14 -0.11 -0.08
N TYR A 30 0.12 -0.18 1.22
CA TYR A 30 0.52 -1.42 1.89
C TYR A 30 -0.58 -2.50 1.79
N ALA A 31 -1.84 -2.13 2.02
CA ALA A 31 -2.96 -3.05 1.92
C ALA A 31 -3.08 -3.65 0.50
N TYR A 32 -2.94 -2.82 -0.54
CA TYR A 32 -2.92 -3.31 -1.93
C TYR A 32 -1.71 -4.22 -2.21
N TRP A 33 -0.52 -3.80 -1.78
CA TRP A 33 0.73 -4.51 -2.09
C TRP A 33 0.71 -5.93 -1.53
N TYR A 34 0.41 -6.07 -0.24
CA TYR A 34 0.40 -7.36 0.44
C TYR A 34 -0.91 -8.13 0.24
N GLY A 35 -2.03 -7.42 0.08
CA GLY A 35 -3.34 -8.05 -0.09
C GLY A 35 -3.53 -8.67 -1.47
N TYR A 36 -3.05 -7.98 -2.51
CA TYR A 36 -3.27 -8.35 -3.90
C TYR A 36 -1.96 -8.56 -4.68
N HIS A 37 -1.10 -7.55 -4.75
CA HIS A 37 0.03 -7.53 -5.69
C HIS A 37 0.98 -8.72 -5.51
N LEU A 38 1.46 -8.96 -4.28
CA LEU A 38 2.36 -10.09 -4.00
C LEU A 38 1.72 -11.45 -4.27
N LYS A 39 0.41 -11.61 -4.02
CA LYS A 39 -0.31 -12.86 -4.31
C LYS A 39 -0.45 -13.10 -5.82
N ALA A 40 -0.68 -12.04 -6.58
CA ALA A 40 -0.72 -12.11 -8.04
C ALA A 40 0.65 -12.49 -8.61
N LEU A 41 1.71 -11.85 -8.11
CA LEU A 41 3.10 -12.15 -8.48
C LEU A 41 3.47 -13.61 -8.16
N ALA A 42 3.19 -14.08 -6.94
CA ALA A 42 3.44 -15.45 -6.55
C ALA A 42 2.68 -16.46 -7.44
N ARG A 43 1.46 -16.13 -7.89
CA ARG A 43 0.71 -16.99 -8.82
C ARG A 43 1.41 -17.10 -10.18
N GLN A 44 1.91 -15.98 -10.69
CA GLN A 44 2.65 -15.91 -11.93
C GLN A 44 3.97 -16.71 -11.84
N GLU A 45 4.76 -16.49 -10.79
CA GLU A 45 6.02 -17.22 -10.57
C GLU A 45 5.79 -18.73 -10.48
N ASN A 46 4.78 -19.16 -9.71
CA ASN A 46 4.42 -20.58 -9.60
C ASN A 46 4.02 -21.19 -10.94
N PHE A 47 3.40 -20.42 -11.84
CA PHE A 47 3.08 -20.89 -13.18
C PHE A 47 4.35 -21.13 -14.02
N TYR A 48 5.26 -20.16 -14.05
CA TYR A 48 6.51 -20.29 -14.80
C TYR A 48 7.42 -21.41 -14.27
N ILE A 49 7.51 -21.56 -12.95
CA ILE A 49 8.26 -22.67 -12.33
C ILE A 49 7.69 -24.03 -12.78
N LYS A 50 6.35 -24.17 -12.87
CA LYS A 50 5.74 -25.41 -13.37
C LYS A 50 6.08 -25.65 -14.84
N LEU A 51 5.99 -24.62 -15.67
CA LEU A 51 6.30 -24.70 -17.10
C LEU A 51 7.76 -25.12 -17.34
N GLU A 52 8.70 -24.57 -16.57
CA GLU A 52 10.12 -24.93 -16.65
C GLU A 52 10.38 -26.38 -16.22
N LYS A 53 9.72 -26.85 -15.15
CA LYS A 53 9.79 -28.25 -14.72
C LYS A 53 9.24 -29.21 -15.77
N GLU A 54 8.14 -28.84 -16.43
CA GLU A 54 7.58 -29.61 -17.54
C GLU A 54 8.53 -29.69 -18.73
N ARG A 55 9.15 -28.57 -19.11
CA ARG A 55 10.16 -28.55 -20.17
C ARG A 55 11.37 -29.41 -19.83
N ALA A 56 11.90 -29.32 -18.61
CA ALA A 56 13.03 -30.13 -18.19
C ALA A 56 12.74 -31.64 -18.29
N ARG A 57 11.55 -32.09 -17.87
CA ARG A 57 11.12 -33.50 -17.96
C ARG A 57 10.94 -34.02 -19.38
N ASN A 58 10.63 -33.15 -20.34
CA ASN A 58 10.42 -33.55 -21.74
C ASN A 58 11.72 -33.55 -22.56
N VAL A 59 12.83 -33.09 -21.97
CA VAL A 59 14.15 -33.03 -22.62
C VAL A 59 15.06 -34.19 -22.17
N GLU A 60 14.83 -34.78 -20.99
CA GLU A 60 15.32 -36.13 -20.61
C GLU A 60 14.55 -37.23 -21.33
#